data_AF-A0A920ULK0-F1
#
_entry.id   AF-A0A920ULK0-F1
#
_cell.length_a   1.000
_cell.length_b   1.000
_cell.length_c   1.000
_cell.angle_alpha   90.00
_cell.angle_beta   90.00
_cell.angle_gamma   90.00
#
_symmetry.space_group_name_H-M   'P 1'
#
loop_
_entity.id
_entity.type
_entity.pdbx_description
1 polymer ?
#
loop_
_entity_poly.entity_id
_entity_poly.type
_entity_poly.pdbx_seq_one_letter_code
_entity_poly.pdbx_strand_id
1 'polypeptide(L)'
;MMHMSGLFEKRGCSNTGEGNLEEFAAGVTSNNLHYGAFIIPGIWTIYPGDPAEEEVQCSSQDNFCLIGTDGGGFCPAPGTFCGVVGLKQTFGRVSQRGLMVTSYNGDHIGPMTRSVSDSALMLQILAGHDPLIRVQSRSQYQIIQKI
;
A
#
# COMPACT_ATOMS: atom_id res chain seq x y z
N MET A 1 11.52 -1.12 -3.09
CA MET A 1 11.55 -0.79 -1.66
C MET A 1 12.53 0.32 -1.27
N MET A 2 13.76 0.38 -1.83
CA MET A 2 14.79 1.36 -1.40
C MET A 2 14.41 2.85 -1.52
N HIS A 3 13.59 3.24 -2.50
CA HIS A 3 13.20 4.66 -2.61
C HIS A 3 12.26 5.09 -1.49
N MET A 4 11.24 4.27 -1.22
CA MET A 4 10.18 4.56 -0.26
C MET A 4 10.65 4.42 1.18
N SER A 5 11.44 3.38 1.49
CA SER A 5 12.15 3.28 2.78
C SER A 5 13.00 4.53 3.04
N GLY A 6 13.76 5.00 2.06
CA GLY A 6 14.51 6.24 2.17
C GLY A 6 13.66 7.51 2.35
N LEU A 7 12.40 7.54 1.91
CA LEU A 7 11.47 8.64 2.21
C LEU A 7 11.01 8.59 3.67
N PHE A 8 10.75 7.40 4.20
CA PHE A 8 10.35 7.18 5.58
C PHE A 8 11.48 7.43 6.57
N GLU A 9 12.67 6.92 6.31
CA GLU A 9 13.84 7.13 7.18
C GLU A 9 14.17 8.62 7.34
N LYS A 10 14.06 9.41 6.25
CA LYS A 10 14.24 10.88 6.30
C LYS A 10 13.22 11.60 7.17
N ARG A 11 12.06 11.00 7.39
CA ARG A 11 10.99 11.50 8.26
C ARG A 11 11.05 10.91 9.67
N GLY A 12 12.05 10.09 9.97
CA GLY A 12 12.22 9.40 11.27
C GLY A 12 11.35 8.15 11.42
N CYS A 13 10.79 7.63 10.33
CA CYS A 13 9.99 6.42 10.34
C CYS A 13 10.88 5.21 10.01
N SER A 14 10.80 4.16 10.83
CA SER A 14 11.50 2.89 10.61
C SER A 14 10.58 1.85 9.98
N ASN A 15 11.09 1.05 9.04
CA ASN A 15 10.37 -0.11 8.54
C ASN A 15 10.40 -1.24 9.58
N THR A 16 9.25 -1.77 9.94
CA THR A 16 9.07 -2.82 10.95
C THR A 16 9.02 -4.23 10.35
N GLY A 17 8.78 -4.36 9.04
CA GLY A 17 8.74 -5.66 8.36
C GLY A 17 8.09 -5.61 6.99
N GLU A 18 7.86 -6.79 6.43
CA GLU A 18 7.10 -7.02 5.20
C GLU A 18 5.98 -8.01 5.53
N GLY A 19 4.77 -7.75 5.03
CA GLY A 19 3.63 -8.64 5.25
C GLY A 19 3.49 -9.69 4.15
N ASN A 20 2.68 -10.70 4.42
CA ASN A 20 2.34 -11.73 3.46
C ASN A 20 1.32 -11.22 2.43
N LEU A 21 1.62 -11.45 1.15
CA LEU A 21 0.73 -11.16 0.03
C LEU A 21 0.58 -12.38 -0.85
N GLU A 22 -0.47 -12.45 -1.67
CA GLU A 22 -0.58 -13.48 -2.69
C GLU A 22 0.54 -13.33 -3.75
N GLU A 23 0.98 -14.45 -4.34
CA GLU A 23 2.15 -14.46 -5.23
C GLU A 23 1.98 -13.45 -6.38
N PHE A 24 2.97 -12.60 -6.59
CA PHE A 24 2.95 -11.50 -7.59
C PHE A 24 1.82 -10.47 -7.42
N ALA A 25 1.21 -10.38 -6.24
CA ALA A 25 -0.02 -9.62 -6.00
C ALA A 25 -1.16 -10.03 -6.97
N ALA A 26 -1.16 -11.30 -7.40
CA ALA A 26 -2.06 -11.84 -8.42
C ALA A 26 -3.22 -12.65 -7.81
N GLY A 27 -3.75 -12.19 -6.68
CA GLY A 27 -4.94 -12.79 -6.11
C GLY A 27 -5.65 -11.89 -5.11
N VAL A 28 -6.65 -12.45 -4.45
CA VAL A 28 -7.68 -11.70 -3.70
C VAL A 28 -8.04 -12.36 -2.38
N THR A 29 -7.23 -13.33 -1.93
CA THR A 29 -7.54 -14.15 -0.77
C THR A 29 -6.44 -14.26 0.27
N SER A 30 -5.28 -13.66 0.01
CA SER A 30 -4.04 -13.87 0.78
C SER A 30 -3.76 -15.35 1.03
N ASN A 31 -4.07 -16.19 0.04
CA ASN A 31 -3.84 -17.61 0.07
C ASN A 31 -2.51 -17.93 -0.62
N ASN A 32 -1.42 -17.59 0.04
CA ASN A 32 -0.09 -17.80 -0.52
C ASN A 32 0.35 -19.27 -0.34
N LEU A 33 0.69 -19.95 -1.44
CA LEU A 33 1.15 -21.35 -1.41
C LEU A 33 2.49 -21.52 -0.68
N HIS A 34 3.36 -20.53 -0.75
CA HIS A 34 4.73 -20.57 -0.21
C HIS A 34 4.80 -20.18 1.27
N TYR A 35 4.05 -19.15 1.67
CA TYR A 35 4.06 -18.63 3.04
C TYR A 35 2.85 -19.07 3.88
N GLY A 36 1.87 -19.71 3.25
CA GLY A 36 0.63 -20.14 3.86
C GLY A 36 -0.49 -19.10 3.68
N ALA A 37 -1.73 -19.60 3.80
CA ALA A 37 -2.90 -18.76 3.81
C ALA A 37 -2.95 -17.92 5.10
N PHE A 38 -3.30 -16.65 4.97
CA PHE A 38 -3.64 -15.87 6.14
C PHE A 38 -5.01 -16.30 6.68
N ILE A 39 -5.06 -16.66 7.97
CA ILE A 39 -6.28 -17.12 8.65
C ILE A 39 -6.54 -16.19 9.83
N ILE A 40 -7.74 -15.60 9.87
CA ILE A 40 -8.18 -14.84 11.04
C ILE A 40 -8.52 -15.82 12.17
N PRO A 41 -7.91 -15.70 13.36
CA PRO A 41 -8.24 -16.54 14.50
C PRO A 41 -9.74 -16.46 14.82
N GLY A 42 -10.42 -17.62 14.86
CA GLY A 42 -11.86 -17.71 15.13
C GLY A 42 -12.77 -17.65 13.89
N ILE A 43 -12.22 -17.42 12.69
CA ILE A 43 -12.93 -17.49 11.42
C ILE A 43 -12.24 -18.55 10.54
N TRP A 44 -12.89 -19.70 10.36
CA TRP A 44 -12.36 -20.85 9.58
C TRP A 44 -12.62 -20.74 8.08
N THR A 45 -12.79 -19.52 7.58
CA THR A 45 -13.03 -19.21 6.17
C THR A 45 -11.86 -18.38 5.65
N ILE A 46 -11.49 -18.64 4.38
CA ILE A 46 -10.44 -17.89 3.69
C ILE A 46 -10.82 -16.40 3.67
N TYR A 47 -9.89 -15.54 4.07
CA TYR A 47 -10.10 -14.11 4.07
C TYR A 47 -10.38 -13.60 2.65
N PRO A 48 -11.46 -12.85 2.41
CA PRO A 48 -11.79 -12.34 1.08
C PRO A 48 -11.05 -11.03 0.76
N GLY A 49 -9.72 -10.99 0.88
CA GLY A 49 -8.93 -9.81 0.53
C GLY A 49 -7.44 -10.12 0.41
N ASP A 50 -6.71 -9.21 -0.24
CA ASP A 50 -5.24 -9.24 -0.28
C ASP A 50 -4.70 -7.80 -0.31
N PRO A 51 -3.74 -7.43 0.55
CA PRO A 51 -3.05 -8.27 1.53
C PRO A 51 -3.71 -8.22 2.93
N ALA A 52 -4.07 -9.40 3.45
CA ALA A 52 -4.90 -9.56 4.66
C ALA A 52 -4.14 -9.35 5.97
N GLU A 53 -2.89 -9.81 6.02
CA GLU A 53 -2.07 -9.75 7.23
C GLU A 53 -1.77 -8.30 7.60
N GLU A 54 -1.52 -7.47 6.59
CA GLU A 54 -1.33 -6.04 6.69
C GLU A 54 -2.60 -5.35 7.17
N GLU A 55 -3.76 -5.67 6.61
CA GLU A 55 -5.03 -5.11 7.09
C GLU A 55 -5.23 -5.36 8.59
N VAL A 56 -4.94 -6.57 9.05
CA VAL A 56 -5.00 -6.92 10.47
C VAL A 56 -3.97 -6.14 11.27
N GLN A 57 -2.70 -6.09 10.86
CA GLN A 57 -1.63 -5.36 11.55
C GLN A 57 -1.92 -3.85 11.68
N CYS A 58 -2.54 -3.26 10.66
CA CYS A 58 -2.96 -1.86 10.72
C CYS A 58 -4.11 -1.67 11.73
N SER A 59 -5.05 -2.61 11.77
CA SER A 59 -6.20 -2.60 12.68
C SER A 59 -5.81 -2.85 14.15
N SER A 60 -4.83 -3.73 14.40
CA SER A 60 -4.38 -4.15 15.73
C SER A 60 -3.48 -3.12 16.43
N GLN A 61 -3.10 -2.04 15.75
CA GLN A 61 -2.16 -1.01 16.21
C GLN A 61 -0.70 -1.46 16.30
N ASP A 62 -0.35 -2.58 15.66
CA ASP A 62 1.04 -3.02 15.56
C ASP A 62 1.86 -2.06 14.69
N ASN A 63 1.23 -1.50 13.65
CA ASN A 63 1.84 -0.53 12.75
C ASN A 63 1.00 0.75 12.63
N PHE A 64 1.68 1.90 12.43
CA PHE A 64 1.01 3.19 12.21
C PHE A 64 0.34 3.25 10.83
N CYS A 65 1.06 2.79 9.81
CA CYS A 65 0.62 2.75 8.43
C CYS A 65 1.32 1.58 7.75
N LEU A 66 0.64 0.99 6.77
CA LEU A 66 1.21 0.02 5.85
C LEU A 66 1.10 0.53 4.42
N ILE A 67 2.00 0.08 3.56
CA ILE A 67 1.99 0.48 2.15
C ILE A 67 1.71 -0.73 1.29
N GLY A 68 0.70 -0.62 0.43
CA GLY A 68 0.31 -1.66 -0.51
C GLY A 68 0.27 -1.16 -1.95
N THR A 69 0.05 -2.10 -2.87
CA THR A 69 -0.14 -1.87 -4.30
C THR A 69 -1.54 -2.31 -4.74
N ASP A 70 -2.19 -1.53 -5.61
CA ASP A 70 -3.48 -1.84 -6.22
C ASP A 70 -3.35 -1.80 -7.75
N GLY A 71 -3.38 -2.97 -8.39
CA GLY A 71 -3.19 -3.16 -9.83
C GLY A 71 -4.45 -3.12 -10.68
N GLY A 72 -5.64 -2.94 -10.12
CA GLY A 72 -6.87 -3.03 -10.93
C GLY A 72 -8.19 -3.14 -10.19
N GLY A 73 -8.25 -2.85 -8.89
CA GLY A 73 -9.50 -2.87 -8.12
C GLY A 73 -10.07 -4.27 -7.86
N PHE A 74 -9.31 -5.34 -8.14
CA PHE A 74 -9.71 -6.72 -7.84
C PHE A 74 -9.58 -7.07 -6.36
N CYS A 75 -8.74 -6.36 -5.62
CA CYS A 75 -8.82 -6.35 -4.16
C CYS A 75 -9.81 -5.28 -3.74
N PRO A 76 -10.88 -5.64 -2.99
CA PRO A 76 -11.67 -4.67 -2.26
C PRO A 76 -10.69 -3.78 -1.49
N ALA A 77 -10.86 -2.46 -1.61
CA ALA A 77 -9.95 -1.46 -1.10
C ALA A 77 -9.32 -1.91 0.23
N PRO A 78 -7.98 -1.94 0.34
CA PRO A 78 -7.31 -2.40 1.54
C PRO A 78 -7.94 -1.74 2.76
N GLY A 79 -8.65 -2.52 3.58
CA GLY A 79 -9.35 -2.02 4.77
C GLY A 79 -10.86 -2.25 4.87
N THR A 80 -11.48 -2.85 3.86
CA THR A 80 -12.93 -3.14 3.92
C THR A 80 -13.27 -4.22 4.95
N PHE A 81 -12.36 -5.16 5.24
CA PHE A 81 -12.65 -6.31 6.10
C PHE A 81 -12.14 -6.15 7.54
N CYS A 82 -11.04 -5.43 7.75
CA CYS A 82 -10.54 -5.11 9.09
C CYS A 82 -10.88 -3.69 9.57
N GLY A 83 -11.72 -2.95 8.84
CA GLY A 83 -12.18 -1.61 9.24
C GLY A 83 -11.09 -0.54 9.22
N VAL A 84 -10.13 -0.66 8.30
CA VAL A 84 -9.06 0.33 8.07
C VAL A 84 -9.32 1.10 6.77
N VAL A 85 -8.51 2.11 6.49
CA VAL A 85 -8.65 3.05 5.38
C VAL A 85 -7.53 2.83 4.38
N GLY A 86 -7.87 2.31 3.20
CA GLY A 86 -6.97 2.22 2.05
C GLY A 86 -7.15 3.39 1.09
N LEU A 87 -6.07 4.10 0.77
CA LEU A 87 -6.11 5.24 -0.14
C LEU A 87 -5.48 4.92 -1.49
N LYS A 88 -6.33 4.72 -2.51
CA LYS A 88 -5.93 4.65 -3.91
C LYS A 88 -5.80 6.06 -4.51
N GLN A 89 -4.57 6.56 -4.58
CA GLN A 89 -4.25 7.88 -5.15
C GLN A 89 -4.40 7.93 -6.69
N THR A 90 -4.23 9.12 -7.28
CA THR A 90 -4.25 9.33 -8.73
C THR A 90 -3.00 8.80 -9.42
N PHE A 91 -3.14 7.80 -10.31
CA PHE A 91 -2.02 7.16 -11.03
C PHE A 91 -0.82 8.07 -11.31
N GLY A 92 0.37 7.62 -10.91
CA GLY A 92 1.61 8.37 -11.03
C GLY A 92 1.86 9.41 -9.95
N ARG A 93 1.03 9.53 -8.90
CA ARG A 93 1.30 10.43 -7.76
C ARG A 93 2.48 9.98 -6.88
N VAL A 94 2.62 8.67 -6.71
CA VAL A 94 3.66 8.01 -5.90
C VAL A 94 4.60 7.24 -6.83
N SER A 95 5.89 7.20 -6.51
CA SER A 95 6.90 6.56 -7.36
C SER A 95 6.87 5.05 -7.19
N GLN A 96 6.83 4.32 -8.31
CA GLN A 96 6.92 2.85 -8.35
C GLN A 96 8.36 2.33 -8.25
N ARG A 97 9.35 3.19 -8.02
CA ARG A 97 10.76 2.81 -8.12
C ARG A 97 11.15 1.72 -7.13
N GLY A 98 11.60 0.60 -7.70
CA GLY A 98 12.07 -0.56 -6.96
C GLY A 98 10.96 -1.41 -6.35
N LEU A 99 9.70 -1.21 -6.76
CA LEU A 99 8.62 -2.13 -6.44
C LEU A 99 8.45 -3.14 -7.57
N MET A 100 8.11 -4.38 -7.22
CA MET A 100 7.56 -5.32 -8.17
C MET A 100 6.10 -4.90 -8.42
N VAL A 101 5.76 -4.67 -9.68
CA VAL A 101 4.43 -4.23 -10.10
C VAL A 101 3.82 -5.29 -11.01
N THR A 102 2.52 -5.55 -10.85
CA THR A 102 1.72 -6.39 -11.73
C THR A 102 1.52 -5.69 -13.07
N SER A 103 1.37 -4.36 -13.07
CA SER A 103 1.26 -3.54 -14.29
C SER A 103 1.93 -2.17 -14.16
N TYR A 104 2.87 -1.88 -15.08
CA TYR A 104 3.57 -0.58 -15.15
C TYR A 104 2.66 0.63 -15.38
N ASN A 105 1.48 0.41 -15.97
CA ASN A 105 0.53 1.48 -16.31
C ASN A 105 -0.76 1.43 -15.46
N GLY A 106 -0.90 0.43 -14.58
CA GLY A 106 -2.12 0.17 -13.82
C GLY A 106 -1.94 0.25 -12.31
N ASP A 107 -0.73 -0.01 -11.80
CA ASP A 107 -0.52 -0.16 -10.37
C ASP A 107 -0.47 1.17 -9.63
N HIS A 108 -1.24 1.24 -8.55
CA HIS A 108 -1.27 2.37 -7.63
C HIS A 108 -0.61 1.97 -6.33
N ILE A 109 0.27 2.82 -5.81
CA ILE A 109 0.84 2.64 -4.48
C ILE A 109 0.10 3.55 -3.52
N GLY A 110 -0.37 3.00 -2.41
CA GLY A 110 -1.23 3.69 -1.47
C GLY A 110 -0.97 3.30 -0.02
N PRO A 111 -1.17 4.24 0.92
CA PRO A 111 -1.16 3.92 2.33
C PRO A 111 -2.47 3.24 2.77
N MET A 112 -2.33 2.38 3.76
CA MET A 112 -3.39 1.79 4.54
C MET A 112 -3.20 2.24 5.99
N THR A 113 -4.21 2.89 6.57
CA THR A 113 -4.14 3.49 7.92
C THR A 113 -5.47 3.34 8.66
N ARG A 114 -5.53 3.69 9.94
CA ARG A 114 -6.78 3.65 10.72
C ARG A 114 -7.70 4.84 10.50
N SER A 115 -7.25 5.90 9.83
CA SER A 115 -8.05 7.12 9.65
C SER A 115 -7.77 7.80 8.31
N VAL A 116 -8.79 8.48 7.77
CA VAL A 116 -8.64 9.25 6.52
C VAL A 116 -7.56 10.33 6.64
N SER A 117 -7.44 10.96 7.82
CA SER A 117 -6.40 11.94 8.12
C SER A 117 -5.00 11.34 8.04
N ASP A 118 -4.79 10.14 8.57
CA ASP A 118 -3.48 9.47 8.54
C ASP A 118 -3.12 9.07 7.10
N SER A 119 -4.08 8.52 6.34
CA SER A 119 -3.87 8.23 4.91
C SER A 119 -3.52 9.49 4.11
N ALA A 120 -4.12 10.64 4.43
CA ALA A 120 -3.79 11.91 3.80
C ALA A 120 -2.37 12.39 4.15
N LEU A 121 -1.96 12.28 5.42
CA LEU A 121 -0.60 12.60 5.87
C LEU A 121 0.44 11.70 5.19
N MET A 122 0.18 10.39 5.14
CA MET A 122 1.06 9.43 4.50
C MET A 122 1.16 9.67 2.99
N LEU A 123 0.06 10.04 2.32
CA LEU A 123 0.12 10.42 0.92
C LEU A 123 0.98 11.67 0.70
N GLN A 124 0.99 12.64 1.61
CA GLN A 124 1.88 13.81 1.49
C GLN A 124 3.36 13.43 1.60
N ILE A 125 3.69 12.40 2.38
CA ILE A 125 5.06 11.88 2.51
C ILE A 125 5.48 11.13 1.24
N LEU A 126 4.57 10.31 0.69
CA LEU A 126 4.82 9.44 -0.47
C LEU A 126 4.76 10.17 -1.81
N ALA A 127 3.93 11.22 -1.89
CA ALA A 127 3.75 11.98 -3.12
C ALA A 127 5.03 12.75 -3.46
N GLY A 128 5.51 12.57 -4.68
CA GLY A 128 6.76 13.20 -5.10
C GLY A 128 7.15 12.82 -6.51
N HIS A 129 7.86 13.73 -7.18
CA HIS A 129 8.40 13.46 -8.51
C HIS A 129 9.69 12.70 -8.39
N ASP A 130 9.68 11.51 -8.97
CA ASP A 130 10.86 10.71 -9.20
C ASP A 130 11.25 10.83 -10.68
N PRO A 131 12.34 11.57 -11.00
CA PRO A 131 12.76 11.78 -12.38
C PRO A 131 13.21 10.48 -13.07
N LEU A 132 13.44 9.41 -12.31
CA LEU A 132 13.81 8.10 -12.86
C LEU A 132 12.58 7.28 -13.28
N ILE A 133 11.36 7.70 -12.92
CA ILE A 133 10.11 7.02 -13.29
C ILE A 133 9.37 7.83 -14.34
N ARG A 134 9.32 7.28 -15.56
CA ARG A 134 8.75 7.96 -16.73
C ARG A 134 7.23 8.15 -16.66
N VAL A 135 6.52 7.26 -15.97
CA VAL A 135 5.05 7.26 -15.92
C VAL A 135 4.44 8.32 -15.00
N GLN A 136 5.26 8.99 -14.17
CA GLN A 136 4.76 10.06 -13.31
C GLN A 136 4.53 11.36 -14.08
N SER A 137 3.31 11.90 -14.00
CA SER A 137 2.97 13.16 -14.67
C SER A 137 3.57 14.37 -13.95
N ARG A 138 4.38 15.18 -14.66
CA ARG A 138 4.98 16.43 -14.10
C ARG A 138 3.93 17.48 -13.69
N SER A 139 2.72 17.41 -14.25
CA SER A 139 1.66 18.40 -14.03
C SER A 139 1.06 18.33 -12.61
N GLN A 140 1.00 17.15 -12.00
CA GLN A 140 0.32 16.98 -10.70
C GLN A 140 1.10 17.52 -9.49
N TYR A 141 2.37 17.91 -9.67
CA TYR A 141 3.22 18.40 -8.58
C TYR A 141 2.98 19.86 -8.19
N GLN A 142 2.51 20.69 -9.11
CA GLN A 142 2.38 22.13 -8.87
C GLN A 142 1.25 22.48 -7.89
N ILE A 143 0.35 21.55 -7.60
CA ILE A 143 -0.81 21.78 -6.74
C ILE A 143 -0.45 21.62 -5.24
N ILE A 144 0.49 20.74 -4.90
CA ILE A 144 0.83 20.47 -3.48
C ILE A 144 1.84 21.48 -2.91
N GLN A 145 2.78 21.98 -3.70
CA GLN A 145 3.79 22.96 -3.24
C GLN A 145 3.20 24.36 -2.91
N LYS A 146 1.88 24.53 -3.01
CA LYS A 146 1.16 25.78 -2.72
C LYS A 146 0.28 25.70 -1.47
N ILE A 147 0.29 24.57 -0.76
CA ILE A 147 -0.43 24.35 0.51
C ILE A 147 0.61 24.16 1.61
#